data_AF-A0A1H0CI11-F1
#
_entry.id   AF-A0A1H0CI11-F1
#
_cell.length_a   1.000
_cell.length_b   1.000
_cell.length_c   1.000
_cell.angle_alpha   90.00
_cell.angle_beta   90.00
_cell.angle_gamma   90.00
#
_symmetry.space_group_name_H-M   'P 1'
#
loop_
_entity.id
_entity.type
_entity.pdbx_description
1 polymer ?
#
loop_
_entity_poly.entity_id
_entity_poly.type
_entity_poly.pdbx_seq_one_letter_code
_entity_poly.pdbx_strand_id
1 'polypeptide(L)'
;MENLMRLIPPIHELMEDPTVLDLQKQLNMSNSMIKSSLQEATTYIRNQIRDQQATFEDSGDIKQVIMSRAEHTLLDYLKPNLMPVINGTGTVLHTNLGRARLAESAIEQMVKVAKQYSTLEYDVESGKRGSRNKIVEQYIKDVTGAEAAIVVNNNAASVYMVLSAFSKGHEAIVSRGELVEIGGSFRISSIMEESGTRLREIGTTNKTHLYDFQQAINEETNMIMKVHTSNFHMIGFTQSVPRHDLVSLAHDHHLIYYEDLGSGMIYDLSQHGIGHEPLVKDVIESGADLVSFSGDKLLGGPQVGIIAGKKKWIDQLKKHQLARVLRVDKMTYAALEETLKLLIQEKHQSIPTIRDILVSQDELKSRVQAFMQRVPHYIKSSLVTDETKLISKVGGGTLPEIELPSYGIRMSSQAISAEKISEQLRRMDPVIIVRVEQNDVIMDFRTISQEEEDLVLNHLIELSNSF
;
A
#
# COMPACT_ATOMS: atom_id res chain seq x y z
N MET A 1 27.60 24.91 -37.76
CA MET A 1 26.65 23.79 -37.65
C MET A 1 27.16 22.52 -38.33
N GLU A 2 27.37 22.49 -39.66
CA GLU A 2 27.91 21.29 -40.35
C GLU A 2 29.29 20.85 -39.87
N ASN A 3 30.15 21.80 -39.47
CA ASN A 3 31.50 21.50 -39.01
C ASN A 3 31.50 20.75 -37.66
N LEU A 4 30.61 21.10 -36.73
CA LEU A 4 30.48 20.45 -35.42
C LEU A 4 29.84 19.06 -35.53
N MET A 5 28.87 18.87 -36.43
CA MET A 5 28.26 17.55 -36.66
C MET A 5 29.27 16.50 -37.15
N ARG A 6 30.32 16.93 -37.85
CA ARG A 6 31.41 16.05 -38.30
C ARG A 6 32.39 15.66 -37.18
N LEU A 7 32.36 16.35 -36.05
CA LEU A 7 33.21 16.06 -34.89
C LEU A 7 32.62 14.98 -33.96
N ILE A 8 31.37 14.55 -34.21
CA ILE A 8 30.73 13.47 -33.46
C ILE A 8 31.37 12.13 -33.85
N PRO A 9 32.00 11.40 -32.92
CA PRO A 9 32.60 10.11 -33.22
C PRO A 9 31.54 9.08 -33.65
N PRO A 10 31.85 8.19 -34.61
CA PRO A 10 30.93 7.12 -34.97
C PRO A 10 30.83 6.09 -33.83
N ILE A 11 29.66 5.46 -33.72
CA ILE A 11 29.35 4.54 -32.60
C ILE A 11 30.35 3.38 -32.51
N HIS A 12 30.89 2.88 -33.63
CA HIS A 12 31.85 1.77 -33.58
C HIS A 12 33.18 2.17 -32.92
N GLU A 13 33.67 3.39 -33.16
CA GLU A 13 34.87 3.92 -32.47
C GLU A 13 34.60 4.11 -30.98
N LEU A 14 33.41 4.61 -30.61
CA LEU A 14 33.01 4.72 -29.20
C LEU A 14 32.95 3.34 -28.53
N MET A 15 32.42 2.32 -29.20
CA MET A 15 32.33 0.95 -28.68
C MET A 15 33.71 0.29 -28.43
N GLU A 16 34.75 0.73 -29.14
CA GLU A 16 36.13 0.24 -28.97
C GLU A 16 36.92 1.05 -27.95
N ASP A 17 36.34 2.13 -27.42
CA ASP A 17 37.02 2.98 -26.46
C ASP A 17 37.27 2.25 -25.13
N PRO A 18 38.50 2.31 -24.56
CA PRO A 18 38.81 1.67 -23.29
C PRO A 18 37.85 2.05 -22.15
N THR A 19 37.40 3.31 -22.08
CA THR A 19 36.46 3.76 -21.04
C THR A 19 35.07 3.13 -21.20
N VAL A 20 34.60 2.93 -22.43
CA VAL A 20 33.34 2.21 -22.69
C VAL A 20 33.48 0.74 -22.33
N LEU A 21 34.60 0.11 -22.69
CA LEU A 21 34.86 -1.30 -22.39
C LEU A 21 34.97 -1.54 -20.87
N ASP A 22 35.57 -0.61 -20.14
CA ASP A 22 35.66 -0.67 -18.68
C ASP A 22 34.31 -0.42 -18.02
N LEU A 23 33.55 0.59 -18.47
CA LEU A 23 32.18 0.85 -18.03
C LEU A 23 31.28 -0.37 -18.25
N GLN A 24 31.40 -1.02 -19.40
CA GLN A 24 30.65 -2.23 -19.72
C GLN A 24 30.94 -3.36 -18.73
N LYS A 25 32.21 -3.59 -18.38
CA LYS A 25 32.60 -4.61 -17.40
C LYS A 25 32.13 -4.25 -16.00
N GLN A 26 32.32 -2.99 -15.60
CA GLN A 26 31.94 -2.50 -14.27
C GLN A 26 30.44 -2.63 -14.03
N LEU A 27 29.62 -2.27 -15.02
CA LEU A 27 28.16 -2.33 -14.95
C LEU A 27 27.59 -3.69 -15.38
N ASN A 28 28.45 -4.64 -15.80
CA ASN A 28 28.08 -5.95 -16.34
C ASN A 28 26.99 -5.87 -17.44
N MET A 29 27.18 -4.93 -18.38
CA MET A 29 26.20 -4.61 -19.43
C MET A 29 26.44 -5.40 -20.72
N SER A 30 25.36 -5.72 -21.43
CA SER A 30 25.47 -6.33 -22.76
C SER A 30 25.97 -5.32 -23.79
N ASN A 31 26.65 -5.80 -24.84
CA ASN A 31 27.06 -4.98 -25.98
C ASN A 31 25.88 -4.20 -26.59
N SER A 32 24.68 -4.78 -26.60
CA SER A 32 23.49 -4.13 -27.15
C SER A 32 23.04 -2.94 -26.30
N MET A 33 23.10 -3.05 -24.98
CA MET A 33 22.72 -1.97 -24.06
C MET A 33 23.70 -0.80 -24.13
N ILE A 34 25.01 -1.09 -24.12
CA ILE A 34 26.05 -0.07 -24.30
C ILE A 34 25.85 0.65 -25.64
N LYS A 35 25.72 -0.09 -26.74
CA LYS A 35 25.51 0.50 -28.06
C LYS A 35 24.26 1.39 -28.10
N SER A 36 23.15 0.95 -27.51
CA SER A 36 21.90 1.72 -27.45
C SER A 36 22.09 3.02 -26.67
N SER A 37 22.75 2.97 -25.50
CA SER A 37 23.02 4.16 -24.68
C SER A 37 23.90 5.19 -25.40
N LEU A 38 24.93 4.73 -26.10
CA LEU A 38 25.79 5.59 -26.93
C LEU A 38 25.01 6.19 -28.12
N GLN A 39 24.12 5.44 -28.75
CA GLN A 39 23.25 5.93 -29.83
C GLN A 39 22.28 7.00 -29.34
N GLU A 40 21.68 6.81 -28.17
CA GLU A 40 20.80 7.78 -27.52
C GLU A 40 21.57 9.06 -27.17
N ALA A 41 22.71 8.93 -26.48
CA ALA A 41 23.56 10.06 -26.12
C ALA A 41 24.05 10.84 -27.35
N THR A 42 24.44 10.13 -28.40
CA THR A 42 24.83 10.74 -29.68
C THR A 42 23.67 11.47 -30.35
N THR A 43 22.46 10.89 -30.32
CA THR A 43 21.25 11.52 -30.88
C THR A 43 20.87 12.79 -30.11
N TYR A 44 20.99 12.75 -28.78
CA TYR A 44 20.81 13.93 -27.94
C TYR A 44 21.78 15.06 -28.34
N ILE A 45 23.07 14.76 -28.48
CA ILE A 45 24.07 15.76 -28.86
C ILE A 45 23.83 16.31 -30.28
N ARG A 46 23.42 15.46 -31.24
CA ARG A 46 23.00 15.94 -32.57
C ARG A 46 21.88 16.96 -32.48
N ASN A 47 20.87 16.71 -31.65
CA ASN A 47 19.76 17.66 -31.47
C ASN A 47 20.25 18.96 -30.82
N GLN A 48 21.10 18.89 -29.78
CA GLN A 48 21.67 20.09 -29.13
C GLN A 48 22.48 20.97 -30.09
N ILE A 49 23.29 20.37 -30.97
CA ILE A 49 24.07 21.10 -32.00
C ILE A 49 23.14 21.72 -33.05
N ARG A 50 22.10 20.99 -33.47
CA ARG A 50 21.11 21.49 -34.45
C ARG A 50 20.33 22.68 -33.90
N ASP A 51 19.92 22.59 -32.64
CA ASP A 51 19.05 23.57 -31.99
C ASP A 51 19.86 24.73 -31.37
N GLN A 52 21.19 24.75 -31.58
CA GLN A 52 22.15 25.76 -31.09
C GLN A 52 22.14 25.94 -29.56
N GLN A 53 21.84 24.86 -28.84
CA GLN A 53 21.73 24.85 -27.38
C GLN A 53 23.06 24.50 -26.68
N ALA A 54 24.07 24.04 -27.42
CA ALA A 54 25.39 23.72 -26.90
C ALA A 54 26.49 24.13 -27.90
N THR A 55 27.61 24.61 -27.36
CA THR A 55 28.86 24.84 -28.10
C THR A 55 29.90 23.84 -27.62
N PHE A 56 30.54 23.14 -28.55
CA PHE A 56 31.62 22.21 -28.26
C PHE A 56 32.91 22.72 -28.87
N GLU A 57 34.03 22.57 -28.16
CA GLU A 57 35.34 23.07 -28.59
C GLU A 57 35.99 22.13 -29.62
N ASP A 58 35.89 20.82 -29.40
CA ASP A 58 36.46 19.79 -30.27
C ASP A 58 35.70 18.43 -30.18
N SER A 59 36.25 17.41 -30.86
CA SER A 59 35.69 16.04 -30.85
C SER A 59 35.85 15.33 -29.51
N GLY A 60 36.88 15.67 -28.73
CA GLY A 60 37.11 15.11 -27.40
C GLY A 60 36.06 15.56 -26.39
N ASP A 61 35.69 16.84 -26.43
CA ASP A 61 34.60 17.42 -25.64
C ASP A 61 33.24 16.72 -25.92
N ILE A 62 32.90 16.59 -27.21
CA ILE A 62 31.69 15.85 -27.64
C ILE A 62 31.71 14.41 -27.12
N LYS A 63 32.84 13.71 -27.28
CA LYS A 63 33.00 12.34 -26.80
C LYS A 63 32.78 12.25 -25.30
N GLN A 64 33.38 13.14 -24.51
CA GLN A 64 33.23 13.14 -23.05
C GLN A 64 31.77 13.33 -22.62
N VAL A 65 31.02 14.23 -23.28
CA VAL A 65 29.60 14.42 -22.99
C VAL A 65 28.77 13.21 -23.40
N ILE A 66 29.06 12.58 -24.55
CA ILE A 66 28.41 11.33 -24.97
C ILE A 66 28.65 10.23 -23.93
N MET A 67 29.89 10.09 -23.48
CA MET A 67 30.31 9.08 -22.50
C MET A 67 29.62 9.27 -21.16
N SER A 68 29.68 10.49 -20.60
CA SER A 68 29.01 10.82 -19.34
C SER A 68 27.50 10.59 -19.44
N ARG A 69 26.88 10.96 -20.55
CA ARG A 69 25.43 10.77 -20.74
C ARG A 69 25.06 9.29 -20.88
N ALA A 70 25.84 8.51 -21.63
CA ALA A 70 25.63 7.08 -21.75
C ALA A 70 25.78 6.36 -20.41
N GLU A 71 26.81 6.73 -19.62
CA GLU A 71 27.00 6.25 -18.26
C GLU A 71 25.79 6.59 -17.37
N HIS A 72 25.33 7.84 -17.38
CA HIS A 72 24.14 8.25 -16.63
C HIS A 72 22.90 7.43 -17.02
N THR A 73 22.63 7.25 -18.32
CA THR A 73 21.52 6.42 -18.80
C THR A 73 21.62 4.97 -18.30
N LEU A 74 22.83 4.39 -18.28
CA LEU A 74 23.04 3.02 -17.82
C LEU A 74 22.91 2.89 -16.30
N LEU A 75 23.44 3.85 -15.54
CA LEU A 75 23.29 3.89 -14.08
C LEU A 75 21.81 4.07 -13.69
N ASP A 76 21.07 4.92 -14.40
CA ASP A 76 19.63 5.09 -14.17
C ASP A 76 18.85 3.83 -14.55
N TYR A 77 19.25 3.11 -15.62
CA TYR A 77 18.66 1.81 -15.97
C TYR A 77 18.88 0.73 -14.91
N LEU A 78 20.01 0.79 -14.18
CA LEU A 78 20.32 -0.15 -13.10
C LEU A 78 19.55 0.13 -11.81
N LYS A 79 18.99 1.34 -11.64
CA LYS A 79 18.17 1.65 -10.46
C LYS A 79 16.88 0.83 -10.50
N PRO A 80 16.52 0.17 -9.38
CA PRO A 80 15.22 -0.48 -9.29
C PRO A 80 14.09 0.53 -9.50
N ASN A 81 13.06 0.15 -10.26
CA ASN A 81 11.86 0.99 -10.42
C ASN A 81 11.04 1.09 -9.12
N LEU A 82 11.08 0.03 -8.30
CA LEU A 82 10.46 -0.02 -6.98
C LEU A 82 11.56 0.06 -5.93
N MET A 83 11.58 1.15 -5.16
CA MET A 83 12.58 1.43 -4.15
C MET A 83 11.91 1.70 -2.81
N PRO A 84 12.59 1.41 -1.68
CA PRO A 84 12.14 1.85 -0.37
C PRO A 84 12.13 3.39 -0.31
N VAL A 85 11.23 3.92 0.50
CA VAL A 85 11.12 5.37 0.76
C VAL A 85 10.95 5.59 2.25
N ILE A 86 11.49 6.70 2.75
CA ILE A 86 11.21 7.16 4.11
C ILE A 86 9.90 7.95 4.06
N ASN A 87 8.89 7.47 4.80
CA ASN A 87 7.60 8.13 4.91
C ASN A 87 7.65 9.18 6.04
N GLY A 88 7.88 10.43 5.70
CA GLY A 88 7.77 11.58 6.60
C GLY A 88 6.40 12.25 6.60
N THR A 89 5.37 11.64 5.99
CA THR A 89 4.06 12.29 5.87
C THR A 89 3.20 12.17 7.12
N GLY A 90 3.45 11.18 7.99
CA GLY A 90 2.60 10.89 9.14
C GLY A 90 1.29 10.17 8.78
N THR A 91 1.17 9.67 7.55
CA THR A 91 0.05 8.79 7.16
C THR A 91 0.50 7.33 7.28
N VAL A 92 -0.05 6.58 8.23
CA VAL A 92 0.40 5.20 8.54
C VAL A 92 0.12 4.24 7.37
N LEU A 93 -1.15 4.15 6.95
CA LEU A 93 -1.60 3.36 5.80
C LEU A 93 -1.64 4.22 4.54
N HIS A 94 -0.46 4.57 4.04
CA HIS A 94 -0.34 5.42 2.86
C HIS A 94 -0.51 4.60 1.57
N THR A 95 -1.64 4.77 0.87
CA THR A 95 -1.97 3.98 -0.34
C THR A 95 -0.88 4.05 -1.41
N ASN A 96 -0.34 5.25 -1.69
CA ASN A 96 0.71 5.40 -2.71
C ASN A 96 2.08 4.83 -2.30
N LEU A 97 2.33 4.63 -1.00
CA LEU A 97 3.61 4.14 -0.49
C LEU A 97 3.52 2.68 -0.03
N GLY A 98 2.50 1.94 -0.47
CA GLY A 98 2.39 0.50 -0.24
C GLY A 98 1.60 0.06 1.00
N ARG A 99 0.85 0.96 1.65
CA ARG A 99 0.02 0.67 2.83
C ARG A 99 0.82 0.14 4.03
N ALA A 100 0.48 -1.05 4.54
CA ALA A 100 1.06 -1.63 5.75
C ALA A 100 2.51 -2.09 5.53
N ARG A 101 3.39 -1.71 6.46
CA ARG A 101 4.73 -2.31 6.58
C ARG A 101 4.62 -3.65 7.31
N LEU A 102 5.41 -4.63 6.87
CA LEU A 102 5.45 -5.95 7.49
C LEU A 102 6.33 -5.95 8.74
N ALA A 103 5.96 -6.75 9.73
CA ALA A 103 6.82 -7.03 10.88
C ALA A 103 8.08 -7.80 10.46
N GLU A 104 9.18 -7.62 11.19
CA GLU A 104 10.46 -8.29 10.88
C GLU A 104 10.31 -9.81 10.83
N SER A 105 9.57 -10.41 11.77
CA SER A 105 9.31 -11.86 11.76
C SER A 105 8.59 -12.34 10.50
N ALA A 106 7.68 -11.53 9.94
CA ALA A 106 6.99 -11.83 8.69
C ALA A 106 7.95 -11.75 7.50
N ILE A 107 8.83 -10.74 7.46
CA ILE A 107 9.87 -10.59 6.43
C ILE A 107 10.85 -11.76 6.48
N GLU A 108 11.36 -12.10 7.66
CA GLU A 108 12.25 -13.23 7.85
C GLU A 108 11.64 -14.53 7.33
N GLN A 109 10.36 -14.77 7.64
CA GLN A 109 9.66 -15.97 7.21
C GLN A 109 9.40 -15.98 5.71
N MET A 110 9.08 -14.84 5.09
CA MET A 110 9.04 -14.69 3.64
C MET A 110 10.38 -15.07 3.00
N VAL A 111 11.48 -14.54 3.52
CA VAL A 111 12.84 -14.80 3.01
C VAL A 111 13.19 -16.29 3.12
N LYS A 112 12.88 -16.93 4.27
CA LYS A 112 13.09 -18.37 4.47
C LYS A 112 12.32 -19.20 3.44
N VAL A 113 11.01 -18.95 3.28
CA VAL A 113 10.14 -19.68 2.34
C VAL A 113 10.46 -19.35 0.88
N ALA A 114 10.97 -18.16 0.59
CA ALA A 114 11.41 -17.78 -0.75
C ALA A 114 12.67 -18.54 -1.17
N LYS A 115 13.66 -18.64 -0.27
CA LYS A 115 14.98 -19.25 -0.52
C LYS A 115 14.94 -20.77 -0.74
N GLN A 116 13.95 -21.47 -0.20
CA GLN A 116 13.89 -22.94 -0.21
C GLN A 116 12.57 -23.48 -0.78
N TYR A 117 12.55 -24.79 -1.05
CA TYR A 117 11.28 -25.53 -1.17
C TYR A 117 10.51 -25.45 0.16
N SER A 118 9.18 -25.57 0.10
CA SER A 118 8.32 -25.43 1.28
C SER A 118 7.15 -26.41 1.24
N THR A 119 6.53 -26.60 2.40
CA THR A 119 5.33 -27.43 2.61
C THR A 119 4.03 -26.76 2.19
N LEU A 120 4.10 -25.76 1.30
CA LEU A 120 2.97 -24.91 0.88
C LEU A 120 1.70 -25.69 0.51
N GLU A 121 1.84 -26.80 -0.20
CA GLU A 121 0.74 -27.71 -0.56
C GLU A 121 1.09 -29.17 -0.22
N TYR A 122 1.88 -29.38 0.82
CA TYR A 122 2.34 -30.71 1.24
C TYR A 122 2.10 -30.91 2.72
N ASP A 123 1.31 -31.92 3.06
CA ASP A 123 1.03 -32.29 4.44
C ASP A 123 2.09 -33.29 4.92
N VAL A 124 2.92 -32.85 5.88
CA VAL A 124 4.09 -33.61 6.33
C VAL A 124 3.69 -34.89 7.05
N GLU A 125 2.60 -34.88 7.80
CA GLU A 125 2.13 -36.05 8.57
C GLU A 125 1.65 -37.17 7.65
N SER A 126 0.84 -36.84 6.64
CA SER A 126 0.29 -37.83 5.70
C SER A 126 1.19 -38.13 4.50
N GLY A 127 2.20 -37.30 4.24
CA GLY A 127 3.08 -37.41 3.08
C GLY A 127 2.39 -37.14 1.73
N LYS A 128 1.27 -36.41 1.74
CA LYS A 128 0.40 -36.19 0.57
C LYS A 128 0.20 -34.71 0.25
N ARG A 129 -0.38 -34.44 -0.92
CA ARG A 129 -0.79 -33.09 -1.31
C ARG A 129 -1.83 -32.55 -0.31
N GLY A 130 -1.54 -31.39 0.26
CA GLY A 130 -2.40 -30.65 1.18
C GLY A 130 -2.97 -29.37 0.56
N SER A 131 -3.81 -28.67 1.34
CA SER A 131 -4.34 -27.36 0.98
C SER A 131 -3.51 -26.26 1.62
N ARG A 132 -3.04 -25.29 0.82
CA ARG A 132 -2.34 -24.11 1.34
C ARG A 132 -3.18 -23.26 2.30
N ASN A 133 -4.51 -23.30 2.17
CA ASN A 133 -5.39 -22.57 3.10
C ASN A 133 -5.23 -23.08 4.55
N LYS A 134 -4.82 -24.35 4.75
CA LYS A 134 -4.57 -24.93 6.08
C LYS A 134 -3.48 -24.18 6.85
N ILE A 135 -2.57 -23.48 6.16
CA ILE A 135 -1.47 -22.71 6.77
C ILE A 135 -2.00 -21.61 7.68
N VAL A 136 -3.08 -20.92 7.28
CA VAL A 136 -3.59 -19.72 7.98
C VAL A 136 -5.02 -19.86 8.48
N GLU A 137 -5.80 -20.82 7.98
CA GLU A 137 -7.21 -20.94 8.32
C GLU A 137 -7.46 -21.05 9.82
N GLN A 138 -6.67 -21.86 10.55
CA GLN A 138 -6.84 -21.99 11.99
C GLN A 138 -6.57 -20.66 12.71
N TYR A 139 -5.49 -19.97 12.35
CA TYR A 139 -5.17 -18.67 12.94
C TYR A 139 -6.23 -17.60 12.64
N ILE A 140 -6.81 -17.60 11.43
CA ILE A 140 -7.92 -16.69 11.09
C ILE A 140 -9.13 -17.00 11.96
N LYS A 141 -9.47 -18.28 12.16
CA LYS A 141 -10.57 -18.66 13.05
C LYS A 141 -10.30 -18.20 14.49
N ASP A 142 -9.07 -18.37 14.97
CA ASP A 142 -8.69 -18.00 16.34
C ASP A 142 -8.83 -16.48 16.58
N VAL A 143 -8.47 -15.64 15.60
CA VAL A 143 -8.58 -14.18 15.75
C VAL A 143 -9.96 -13.59 15.40
N THR A 144 -10.79 -14.32 14.64
CA THR A 144 -12.10 -13.81 14.17
C THR A 144 -13.31 -14.47 14.83
N GLY A 145 -13.15 -15.66 15.41
CA GLY A 145 -14.27 -16.49 15.88
C GLY A 145 -15.06 -17.19 14.77
N ALA A 146 -14.65 -17.08 13.49
CA ALA A 146 -15.34 -17.72 12.38
C ALA A 146 -15.25 -19.25 12.42
N GLU A 147 -16.22 -19.93 11.78
CA GLU A 147 -16.21 -21.40 11.68
C GLU A 147 -15.16 -21.90 10.67
N ALA A 148 -14.95 -21.14 9.59
CA ALA A 148 -13.96 -21.42 8.56
C ALA A 148 -13.52 -20.13 7.85
N ALA A 149 -12.40 -20.21 7.12
CA ALA A 149 -11.91 -19.11 6.30
C ALA A 149 -11.25 -19.58 5.00
N ILE A 150 -11.15 -18.66 4.04
CA ILE A 150 -10.34 -18.79 2.82
C ILE A 150 -9.64 -17.46 2.54
N VAL A 151 -8.42 -17.54 1.97
CA VAL A 151 -7.63 -16.36 1.59
C VAL A 151 -7.44 -16.31 0.08
N VAL A 152 -7.72 -15.14 -0.49
CA VAL A 152 -7.58 -14.80 -1.91
C VAL A 152 -6.70 -13.56 -2.10
N ASN A 153 -6.38 -13.21 -3.35
CA ASN A 153 -5.37 -12.20 -3.71
C ASN A 153 -5.53 -10.84 -3.00
N ASN A 154 -6.74 -10.31 -2.92
CA ASN A 154 -7.07 -9.05 -2.25
C ASN A 154 -8.57 -8.98 -1.91
N ASN A 155 -9.01 -7.96 -1.18
CA ASN A 155 -10.43 -7.85 -0.80
C ASN A 155 -11.38 -7.65 -2.00
N ALA A 156 -10.95 -6.95 -3.06
CA ALA A 156 -11.73 -6.86 -4.30
C ALA A 156 -12.01 -8.25 -4.91
N ALA A 157 -11.01 -9.13 -4.89
CA ALA A 157 -11.16 -10.53 -5.28
C ALA A 157 -12.09 -11.31 -4.32
N SER A 158 -12.14 -10.93 -3.04
CA SER A 158 -13.06 -11.53 -2.07
C SER A 158 -14.51 -11.22 -2.42
N VAL A 159 -14.83 -9.93 -2.61
CA VAL A 159 -16.14 -9.45 -3.06
C VAL A 159 -16.55 -10.15 -4.36
N TYR A 160 -15.68 -10.11 -5.38
CA TYR A 160 -15.94 -10.75 -6.66
C TYR A 160 -16.22 -12.25 -6.54
N MET A 161 -15.44 -12.97 -5.71
CA MET A 161 -15.58 -14.40 -5.51
C MET A 161 -16.89 -14.75 -4.81
N VAL A 162 -17.26 -14.01 -3.77
CA VAL A 162 -18.52 -14.21 -3.02
C VAL A 162 -19.72 -14.00 -3.93
N LEU A 163 -19.75 -12.89 -4.65
CA LEU A 163 -20.84 -12.56 -5.58
C LEU A 163 -20.93 -13.55 -6.75
N SER A 164 -19.78 -13.95 -7.32
CA SER A 164 -19.75 -14.94 -8.42
C SER A 164 -20.21 -16.33 -7.96
N ALA A 165 -19.87 -16.73 -6.74
CA ALA A 165 -20.22 -18.05 -6.22
C ALA A 165 -21.68 -18.14 -5.79
N PHE A 166 -22.25 -17.05 -5.26
CA PHE A 166 -23.55 -17.09 -4.60
C PHE A 166 -24.61 -16.22 -5.23
N SER A 167 -24.30 -15.23 -6.06
CA SER A 167 -25.30 -14.33 -6.63
C SER A 167 -25.18 -14.17 -8.15
N LYS A 168 -24.48 -15.08 -8.83
CA LYS A 168 -24.43 -15.08 -10.30
C LYS A 168 -25.79 -15.45 -10.87
N GLY A 169 -26.35 -14.58 -11.70
CA GLY A 169 -27.68 -14.74 -12.29
C GLY A 169 -28.84 -14.43 -11.33
N HIS A 170 -28.56 -13.90 -10.14
CA HIS A 170 -29.51 -13.55 -9.10
C HIS A 170 -29.32 -12.09 -8.64
N GLU A 171 -30.28 -11.56 -7.90
CA GLU A 171 -30.19 -10.24 -7.28
C GLU A 171 -29.42 -10.27 -5.96
N ALA A 172 -28.58 -9.25 -5.75
CA ALA A 172 -28.01 -8.92 -4.44
C ALA A 172 -28.45 -7.50 -4.06
N ILE A 173 -29.11 -7.39 -2.90
CA ILE A 173 -29.65 -6.13 -2.39
C ILE A 173 -28.56 -5.38 -1.62
N VAL A 174 -28.36 -4.11 -1.95
CA VAL A 174 -27.39 -3.23 -1.28
C VAL A 174 -27.92 -1.80 -1.19
N SER A 175 -27.59 -1.12 -0.10
CA SER A 175 -27.93 0.29 0.10
C SER A 175 -27.21 1.18 -0.91
N ARG A 176 -27.91 2.15 -1.51
CA ARG A 176 -27.32 3.12 -2.45
C ARG A 176 -26.16 3.91 -1.80
N GLY A 177 -26.26 4.22 -0.51
CA GLY A 177 -25.20 4.90 0.25
C GLY A 177 -23.93 4.06 0.47
N GLU A 178 -23.98 2.77 0.17
CA GLU A 178 -22.89 1.81 0.37
C GLU A 178 -22.20 1.42 -0.97
N LEU A 179 -22.63 2.00 -2.09
CA LEU A 179 -22.00 1.80 -3.41
C LEU A 179 -20.72 2.65 -3.54
N VAL A 180 -19.65 2.18 -2.92
CA VAL A 180 -18.39 2.93 -2.79
C VAL A 180 -17.45 2.75 -3.99
N GLU A 181 -16.61 3.78 -4.22
CA GLU A 181 -15.41 3.68 -5.06
C GLU A 181 -14.16 3.74 -4.16
N ILE A 182 -13.26 2.76 -4.31
CA ILE A 182 -12.04 2.63 -3.50
C ILE A 182 -10.82 2.62 -4.42
N GLY A 183 -9.84 3.47 -4.13
CA GLY A 183 -8.54 3.44 -4.82
C GLY A 183 -8.59 3.82 -6.31
N GLY A 184 -9.63 4.53 -6.76
CA GLY A 184 -9.74 5.13 -8.09
C GLY A 184 -10.18 4.21 -9.24
N SER A 185 -10.31 2.90 -9.00
CA SER A 185 -10.71 1.93 -10.04
C SER A 185 -11.64 0.82 -9.56
N PHE A 186 -11.68 0.54 -8.26
CA PHE A 186 -12.60 -0.46 -7.71
C PHE A 186 -13.93 0.20 -7.35
N ARG A 187 -15.01 -0.24 -8.01
CA ARG A 187 -16.39 0.17 -7.74
C ARG A 187 -17.22 -1.05 -7.41
N ILE A 188 -18.00 -0.97 -6.32
CA ILE A 188 -18.89 -2.07 -5.92
C ILE A 188 -19.89 -2.40 -7.03
N SER A 189 -20.47 -1.40 -7.68
CA SER A 189 -21.40 -1.62 -8.79
C SER A 189 -20.76 -2.37 -9.97
N SER A 190 -19.56 -1.95 -10.40
CA SER A 190 -18.86 -2.59 -11.51
C SER A 190 -18.44 -4.03 -11.19
N ILE A 191 -17.98 -4.31 -9.96
CA ILE A 191 -17.58 -5.68 -9.59
C ILE A 191 -18.79 -6.62 -9.48
N MET A 192 -19.96 -6.12 -9.06
CA MET A 192 -21.22 -6.86 -9.05
C MET A 192 -21.68 -7.21 -10.47
N GLU A 193 -21.57 -6.25 -11.40
CA GLU A 193 -21.90 -6.52 -12.80
C GLU A 193 -20.97 -7.59 -13.41
N GLU A 194 -19.66 -7.45 -13.20
CA GLU A 194 -18.66 -8.43 -13.66
C GLU A 194 -18.84 -9.83 -13.05
N SER A 195 -19.30 -9.93 -11.80
CA SER A 195 -19.61 -11.24 -11.19
C SER A 195 -20.85 -11.91 -11.78
N GLY A 196 -21.57 -11.22 -12.67
CA GLY A 196 -22.87 -11.64 -13.20
C GLY A 196 -24.00 -11.51 -12.18
N THR A 197 -23.81 -10.68 -11.15
CA THR A 197 -24.82 -10.40 -10.13
C THR A 197 -25.66 -9.22 -10.55
N ARG A 198 -27.00 -9.34 -10.44
CA ARG A 198 -27.89 -8.21 -10.66
C ARG A 198 -27.87 -7.31 -9.43
N LEU A 199 -27.36 -6.10 -9.58
CA LEU A 199 -27.36 -5.08 -8.53
C LEU A 199 -28.81 -4.63 -8.26
N ARG A 200 -29.31 -4.89 -7.05
CA ARG A 200 -30.59 -4.37 -6.55
C ARG A 200 -30.32 -3.25 -5.54
N GLU A 201 -30.09 -2.05 -6.06
CA GLU A 201 -29.87 -0.86 -5.22
C GLU A 201 -31.17 -0.35 -4.59
N ILE A 202 -31.12 0.00 -3.31
CA ILE A 202 -32.28 0.44 -2.52
C ILE A 202 -31.95 1.68 -1.67
N GLY A 203 -32.99 2.31 -1.13
CA GLY A 203 -32.86 3.51 -0.30
C GLY A 203 -32.29 4.71 -1.06
N THR A 204 -31.70 5.63 -0.32
CA THR A 204 -31.07 6.85 -0.84
C THR A 204 -29.61 6.93 -0.45
N THR A 205 -28.88 7.91 -0.96
CA THR A 205 -27.46 8.09 -0.64
C THR A 205 -27.23 8.25 0.87
N ASN A 206 -28.02 9.10 1.53
CA ASN A 206 -27.83 9.44 2.94
C ASN A 206 -28.70 8.59 3.88
N LYS A 207 -29.87 8.11 3.45
CA LYS A 207 -30.80 7.36 4.30
C LYS A 207 -31.26 6.06 3.65
N THR A 208 -31.11 4.98 4.40
CA THR A 208 -31.66 3.68 4.08
C THR A 208 -32.31 3.09 5.32
N HIS A 209 -33.50 2.54 5.14
CA HIS A 209 -34.32 1.96 6.20
C HIS A 209 -34.51 0.46 5.99
N LEU A 210 -34.88 -0.26 7.05
CA LEU A 210 -35.12 -1.70 6.98
C LEU A 210 -36.25 -2.06 5.98
N TYR A 211 -37.28 -1.22 5.89
CA TYR A 211 -38.38 -1.44 4.94
C TYR A 211 -37.94 -1.38 3.48
N ASP A 212 -36.86 -0.64 3.16
CA ASP A 212 -36.31 -0.57 1.81
C ASP A 212 -35.77 -1.94 1.38
N PHE A 213 -35.14 -2.67 2.31
CA PHE A 213 -34.69 -4.04 2.08
C PHE A 213 -35.88 -4.99 1.95
N GLN A 214 -36.83 -4.93 2.90
CA GLN A 214 -38.02 -5.80 2.90
C GLN A 214 -38.82 -5.73 1.60
N GLN A 215 -39.01 -4.52 1.06
CA GLN A 215 -39.77 -4.30 -0.18
C GLN A 215 -39.02 -4.73 -1.44
N ALA A 216 -37.69 -4.85 -1.38
CA ALA A 216 -36.86 -5.23 -2.52
C ALA A 216 -36.68 -6.75 -2.66
N ILE A 217 -36.91 -7.52 -1.59
CA ILE A 217 -36.80 -8.98 -1.62
C ILE A 217 -37.87 -9.57 -2.55
N ASN A 218 -37.42 -10.42 -3.47
CA ASN A 218 -38.24 -11.15 -4.42
C ASN A 218 -37.64 -12.56 -4.68
N GLU A 219 -38.26 -13.34 -5.56
CA GLU A 219 -37.82 -14.69 -5.95
C GLU A 219 -36.45 -14.75 -6.62
N GLU A 220 -35.95 -13.64 -7.16
CA GLU A 220 -34.62 -13.56 -7.76
C GLU A 220 -33.52 -13.19 -6.76
N THR A 221 -33.90 -12.71 -5.56
CA THR A 221 -32.98 -12.30 -4.51
C THR A 221 -32.28 -13.51 -3.90
N ASN A 222 -30.95 -13.45 -3.80
CA ASN A 222 -30.20 -14.50 -3.10
C ASN A 222 -29.29 -13.97 -1.98
N MET A 223 -29.06 -12.65 -1.92
CA MET A 223 -28.12 -12.05 -0.99
C MET A 223 -28.58 -10.67 -0.52
N ILE A 224 -28.41 -10.42 0.78
CA ILE A 224 -28.33 -9.07 1.34
C ILE A 224 -26.86 -8.77 1.55
N MET A 225 -26.36 -7.74 0.87
CA MET A 225 -24.99 -7.29 0.95
C MET A 225 -24.90 -5.96 1.69
N LYS A 226 -24.01 -5.89 2.67
CA LYS A 226 -23.63 -4.66 3.35
C LYS A 226 -22.19 -4.30 3.00
N VAL A 227 -21.92 -3.04 2.68
CA VAL A 227 -20.54 -2.56 2.46
C VAL A 227 -20.19 -1.46 3.45
N HIS A 228 -19.06 -1.61 4.12
CA HIS A 228 -18.57 -0.60 5.03
C HIS A 228 -17.93 0.58 4.28
N THR A 229 -18.32 1.80 4.62
CA THR A 229 -17.80 3.04 4.02
C THR A 229 -16.43 3.40 4.61
N SER A 230 -15.42 2.57 4.36
CA SER A 230 -14.09 2.68 4.99
C SER A 230 -13.22 3.85 4.50
N ASN A 231 -13.59 4.54 3.41
CA ASN A 231 -12.77 5.61 2.82
C ASN A 231 -13.47 6.97 2.76
N PHE A 232 -14.71 7.07 3.23
CA PHE A 232 -15.42 8.32 3.41
C PHE A 232 -16.53 8.15 4.45
N HIS A 233 -16.99 9.26 5.00
CA HIS A 233 -18.18 9.28 5.82
C HIS A 233 -19.13 10.39 5.34
N MET A 234 -20.40 10.19 5.62
CA MET A 234 -21.45 11.18 5.32
C MET A 234 -21.83 11.91 6.60
N ILE A 235 -21.72 13.23 6.59
CA ILE A 235 -22.08 14.11 7.70
C ILE A 235 -23.47 14.73 7.44
N GLY A 236 -24.31 14.81 8.48
CA GLY A 236 -25.64 15.42 8.42
C GLY A 236 -26.78 14.43 8.68
N PHE A 237 -27.88 14.53 7.93
CA PHE A 237 -29.04 13.66 8.09
C PHE A 237 -28.82 12.30 7.43
N THR A 238 -28.11 11.41 8.11
CA THR A 238 -27.82 10.06 7.64
C THR A 238 -28.58 8.99 8.42
N GLN A 239 -28.84 7.86 7.78
CA GLN A 239 -29.43 6.69 8.41
C GLN A 239 -28.95 5.43 7.70
N SER A 240 -28.45 4.47 8.48
CA SER A 240 -28.08 3.14 8.01
C SER A 240 -28.81 2.08 8.83
N VAL A 241 -29.08 0.93 8.22
CA VAL A 241 -29.74 -0.18 8.90
C VAL A 241 -28.70 -0.92 9.76
N PRO A 242 -28.99 -1.17 11.05
CA PRO A 242 -28.13 -1.97 11.91
C PRO A 242 -27.89 -3.37 11.34
N ARG A 243 -26.67 -3.88 11.53
CA ARG A 243 -26.23 -5.19 11.04
C ARG A 243 -27.14 -6.34 11.51
N HIS A 244 -27.50 -6.35 12.80
CA HIS A 244 -28.33 -7.40 13.38
C HIS A 244 -29.70 -7.50 12.70
N ASP A 245 -30.32 -6.36 12.38
CA ASP A 245 -31.61 -6.33 11.68
C ASP A 245 -31.50 -6.92 10.27
N LEU A 246 -30.40 -6.65 9.56
CA LEU A 246 -30.16 -7.19 8.22
C LEU A 246 -29.84 -8.69 8.25
N VAL A 247 -29.11 -9.17 9.26
CA VAL A 247 -28.86 -10.60 9.47
C VAL A 247 -30.18 -11.33 9.71
N SER A 248 -31.00 -10.83 10.65
CA SER A 248 -32.32 -11.41 10.93
C SER A 248 -33.19 -11.42 9.68
N LEU A 249 -33.27 -10.30 8.95
CA LEU A 249 -34.04 -10.21 7.72
C LEU A 249 -33.55 -11.20 6.64
N ALA A 250 -32.23 -11.35 6.45
CA ALA A 250 -31.69 -12.31 5.50
C ALA A 250 -32.11 -13.74 5.87
N HIS A 251 -31.97 -14.11 7.14
CA HIS A 251 -32.26 -15.47 7.61
C HIS A 251 -33.76 -15.81 7.58
N ASP A 252 -34.62 -14.86 7.94
CA ASP A 252 -36.08 -15.00 7.87
C ASP A 252 -36.58 -15.30 6.43
N HIS A 253 -35.84 -14.80 5.44
CA HIS A 253 -36.13 -15.01 4.01
C HIS A 253 -35.21 -16.06 3.34
N HIS A 254 -34.41 -16.80 4.12
CA HIS A 254 -33.46 -17.81 3.63
C HIS A 254 -32.41 -17.28 2.62
N LEU A 255 -32.04 -16.02 2.75
CA LEU A 255 -31.00 -15.34 1.96
C LEU A 255 -29.64 -15.41 2.65
N ILE A 256 -28.56 -15.19 1.89
CA ILE A 256 -27.21 -15.05 2.44
C ILE A 256 -27.00 -13.62 2.91
N TYR A 257 -26.53 -13.44 4.15
CA TYR A 257 -26.02 -12.14 4.60
C TYR A 257 -24.50 -12.06 4.39
N TYR A 258 -24.06 -11.13 3.55
CA TYR A 258 -22.65 -10.89 3.28
C TYR A 258 -22.27 -9.45 3.65
N GLU A 259 -21.16 -9.30 4.38
CA GLU A 259 -20.62 -7.99 4.69
C GLU A 259 -19.18 -7.81 4.19
N ASP A 260 -18.99 -6.83 3.32
CA ASP A 260 -17.66 -6.34 2.97
C ASP A 260 -17.23 -5.27 3.97
N LEU A 261 -16.44 -5.68 4.97
CA LEU A 261 -15.91 -4.79 5.99
C LEU A 261 -14.73 -3.95 5.46
N GLY A 262 -13.93 -4.54 4.58
CA GLY A 262 -12.81 -3.87 3.91
C GLY A 262 -11.60 -3.58 4.81
N SER A 263 -11.75 -2.93 5.96
CA SER A 263 -10.66 -2.45 6.83
C SER A 263 -9.83 -3.55 7.47
N GLY A 264 -10.47 -4.64 7.89
CA GLY A 264 -9.81 -5.79 8.50
C GLY A 264 -9.34 -5.54 9.93
N MET A 265 -10.12 -4.77 10.70
CA MET A 265 -9.81 -4.53 12.11
C MET A 265 -9.97 -5.80 12.94
N ILE A 266 -8.85 -6.30 13.45
CA ILE A 266 -8.80 -7.41 14.41
C ILE A 266 -8.49 -6.91 15.82
N TYR A 267 -7.54 -5.97 15.93
CA TYR A 267 -7.19 -5.35 17.20
C TYR A 267 -8.06 -4.12 17.44
N ASP A 268 -8.72 -4.06 18.59
CA ASP A 268 -9.58 -2.95 18.96
C ASP A 268 -8.75 -1.71 19.33
N LEU A 269 -8.81 -0.67 18.50
CA LEU A 269 -8.16 0.61 18.71
C LEU A 269 -9.01 1.54 19.60
N SER A 270 -10.31 1.25 19.76
CA SER A 270 -11.20 2.06 20.59
C SER A 270 -10.86 1.96 22.08
N GLN A 271 -10.25 0.86 22.51
CA GLN A 271 -9.69 0.71 23.87
C GLN A 271 -8.59 1.74 24.17
N HIS A 272 -8.01 2.37 23.15
CA HIS A 272 -7.03 3.46 23.24
C HIS A 272 -7.62 4.82 22.89
N GLY A 273 -8.95 4.92 22.73
CA GLY A 273 -9.63 6.14 22.31
C GLY A 273 -9.42 6.49 20.84
N ILE A 274 -8.98 5.54 20.00
CA ILE A 274 -8.67 5.78 18.59
C ILE A 274 -9.80 5.24 17.70
N GLY A 275 -10.76 6.12 17.42
CA GLY A 275 -11.84 5.88 16.47
C GLY A 275 -12.80 4.75 16.82
N HIS A 276 -13.78 4.58 15.94
CA HIS A 276 -14.74 3.48 16.00
C HIS A 276 -14.82 2.84 14.62
N GLU A 277 -14.22 1.65 14.50
CA GLU A 277 -14.24 0.83 13.30
C GLU A 277 -14.78 -0.55 13.72
N PRO A 278 -15.64 -1.21 12.92
CA PRO A 278 -16.20 -2.49 13.33
C PRO A 278 -15.12 -3.58 13.38
N LEU A 279 -15.08 -4.35 14.46
CA LEU A 279 -14.22 -5.53 14.54
C LEU A 279 -14.77 -6.64 13.66
N VAL A 280 -13.89 -7.40 13.00
CA VAL A 280 -14.29 -8.59 12.24
C VAL A 280 -15.05 -9.58 13.13
N LYS A 281 -14.62 -9.72 14.39
CA LYS A 281 -15.26 -10.61 15.37
C LYS A 281 -16.71 -10.20 15.64
N ASP A 282 -17.00 -8.91 15.81
CA ASP A 282 -18.36 -8.43 16.04
C ASP A 282 -19.29 -8.71 14.86
N VAL A 283 -18.76 -8.65 13.63
CA VAL A 283 -19.53 -9.02 12.42
C VAL A 283 -19.89 -10.51 12.45
N ILE A 284 -18.93 -11.38 12.77
CA ILE A 284 -19.18 -12.83 12.89
C ILE A 284 -20.17 -13.13 14.01
N GLU A 285 -20.00 -12.54 15.20
CA GLU A 285 -20.85 -12.76 16.37
C GLU A 285 -22.29 -12.27 16.16
N SER A 286 -22.49 -11.25 15.31
CA SER A 286 -23.82 -10.78 14.92
C SER A 286 -24.60 -11.78 14.05
N GLY A 287 -23.97 -12.87 13.61
CA GLY A 287 -24.60 -13.93 12.83
C GLY A 287 -24.38 -13.85 11.32
N ALA A 288 -23.45 -12.99 10.85
CA ALA A 288 -23.14 -12.88 9.44
C ALA A 288 -22.74 -14.23 8.82
N ASP A 289 -23.25 -14.53 7.61
CA ASP A 289 -22.88 -15.75 6.90
C ASP A 289 -21.43 -15.69 6.40
N LEU A 290 -21.06 -14.52 5.88
CA LEU A 290 -19.73 -14.22 5.33
C LEU A 290 -19.34 -12.77 5.66
N VAL A 291 -18.07 -12.58 6.01
CA VAL A 291 -17.41 -11.26 6.07
C VAL A 291 -16.14 -11.30 5.23
N SER A 292 -15.83 -10.20 4.53
CA SER A 292 -14.53 -10.03 3.86
C SER A 292 -13.80 -8.77 4.26
N PHE A 293 -12.46 -8.83 4.22
CA PHE A 293 -11.60 -7.69 4.54
C PHE A 293 -10.19 -7.82 3.95
N SER A 294 -9.49 -6.68 3.86
CA SER A 294 -8.08 -6.60 3.46
C SER A 294 -7.12 -6.99 4.58
N GLY A 295 -6.02 -7.66 4.22
CA GLY A 295 -4.93 -7.95 5.16
C GLY A 295 -3.87 -6.84 5.30
N ASP A 296 -3.76 -5.94 4.33
CA ASP A 296 -2.74 -4.87 4.26
C ASP A 296 -3.26 -3.49 4.72
N LYS A 297 -4.38 -3.49 5.44
CA LYS A 297 -4.95 -2.30 6.08
C LYS A 297 -4.75 -2.39 7.59
N LEU A 298 -5.83 -2.43 8.38
CA LEU A 298 -5.80 -2.38 9.83
C LEU A 298 -5.31 -3.68 10.48
N LEU A 299 -5.31 -4.80 9.73
CA LEU A 299 -4.63 -6.04 10.14
C LEU A 299 -3.11 -5.87 10.20
N GLY A 300 -2.52 -4.98 9.39
CA GLY A 300 -1.08 -4.72 9.36
C GLY A 300 -0.23 -5.85 8.75
N GLY A 301 -0.83 -6.69 7.92
CA GLY A 301 -0.18 -7.81 7.22
C GLY A 301 0.08 -7.52 5.73
N PRO A 302 0.32 -8.57 4.92
CA PRO A 302 0.51 -8.44 3.49
C PRO A 302 -0.83 -8.28 2.75
N GLN A 303 -0.78 -7.92 1.47
CA GLN A 303 -1.99 -7.81 0.64
C GLN A 303 -2.64 -9.19 0.50
N VAL A 304 -3.83 -9.32 1.07
CA VAL A 304 -4.74 -10.46 0.90
C VAL A 304 -6.18 -9.99 1.01
N GLY A 305 -7.10 -10.79 0.48
CA GLY A 305 -8.51 -10.75 0.83
C GLY A 305 -8.83 -11.96 1.67
N ILE A 306 -9.36 -11.73 2.87
CA ILE A 306 -9.77 -12.80 3.78
C ILE A 306 -11.28 -12.87 3.71
N ILE A 307 -11.82 -14.07 3.47
CA ILE A 307 -13.25 -14.36 3.61
C ILE A 307 -13.39 -15.31 4.79
N ALA A 308 -14.13 -14.90 5.81
CA ALA A 308 -14.38 -15.66 7.02
C ALA A 308 -15.89 -15.76 7.27
N GLY A 309 -16.36 -16.83 7.89
CA GLY A 309 -17.79 -16.99 8.17
C GLY A 309 -18.21 -18.43 8.44
N LYS A 310 -19.44 -18.76 8.05
CA LYS A 310 -20.02 -20.09 8.23
C LYS A 310 -19.33 -21.13 7.36
N LYS A 311 -19.07 -22.31 7.93
CA LYS A 311 -18.32 -23.37 7.26
C LYS A 311 -18.97 -23.81 5.94
N LYS A 312 -20.30 -23.90 5.91
CA LYS A 312 -21.09 -24.29 4.73
C LYS A 312 -20.76 -23.44 3.50
N TRP A 313 -20.61 -22.13 3.67
CA TRP A 313 -20.35 -21.19 2.57
C TRP A 313 -18.88 -21.18 2.18
N ILE A 314 -17.99 -21.15 3.17
CA ILE A 314 -16.54 -21.19 2.93
C ILE A 314 -16.11 -22.48 2.20
N ASP A 315 -16.69 -23.63 2.55
CA ASP A 315 -16.41 -24.90 1.87
C ASP A 315 -16.82 -24.88 0.39
N GLN A 316 -17.89 -24.16 0.05
CA GLN A 316 -18.31 -23.97 -1.35
C GLN A 316 -17.34 -23.05 -2.08
N LEU A 317 -16.90 -21.96 -1.45
CA LEU A 317 -15.88 -21.07 -2.01
C LEU A 317 -14.57 -21.81 -2.29
N LYS A 318 -14.10 -22.66 -1.36
CA LYS A 318 -12.88 -23.48 -1.55
C LYS A 318 -12.95 -24.43 -2.75
N LYS A 319 -14.16 -24.86 -3.14
CA LYS A 319 -14.39 -25.74 -4.31
C LYS A 319 -14.62 -24.96 -5.61
N HIS A 320 -14.91 -23.67 -5.51
CA HIS A 320 -15.19 -22.82 -6.67
C HIS A 320 -13.94 -22.62 -7.54
N GLN A 321 -14.11 -22.57 -8.87
CA GLN A 321 -12.97 -22.45 -9.80
C GLN A 321 -12.16 -21.17 -9.58
N LEU A 322 -12.81 -20.09 -9.13
CA LEU A 322 -12.12 -18.83 -8.80
C LEU A 322 -11.11 -18.97 -7.65
N ALA A 323 -11.25 -19.96 -6.76
CA ALA A 323 -10.25 -20.22 -5.72
C ALA A 323 -8.86 -20.49 -6.32
N ARG A 324 -8.80 -21.02 -7.54
CA ARG A 324 -7.55 -21.26 -8.27
C ARG A 324 -7.05 -20.02 -9.00
N VAL A 325 -7.96 -19.20 -9.52
CA VAL A 325 -7.65 -17.95 -10.26
C VAL A 325 -7.14 -16.88 -9.32
N LEU A 326 -7.80 -16.71 -8.17
CA LEU A 326 -7.55 -15.66 -7.18
C LEU A 326 -6.56 -16.10 -6.09
N ARG A 327 -5.80 -17.16 -6.37
CA ARG A 327 -4.97 -17.85 -5.38
C ARG A 327 -3.75 -17.01 -4.98
N VAL A 328 -3.52 -16.91 -3.67
CA VAL A 328 -2.38 -16.20 -3.07
C VAL A 328 -1.07 -16.98 -3.21
N ASP A 329 0.04 -16.28 -3.40
CA ASP A 329 1.39 -16.84 -3.53
C ASP A 329 2.01 -17.28 -2.18
N LYS A 330 3.15 -17.98 -2.23
CA LYS A 330 3.76 -18.59 -1.03
C LYS A 330 4.31 -17.57 -0.03
N MET A 331 4.83 -16.44 -0.52
CA MET A 331 5.47 -15.43 0.34
C MET A 331 4.40 -14.69 1.13
N THR A 332 3.28 -14.37 0.49
CA THR A 332 2.14 -13.74 1.16
C THR A 332 1.53 -14.65 2.23
N TYR A 333 1.41 -15.96 2.00
CA TYR A 333 1.01 -16.91 3.06
C TYR A 333 1.98 -16.91 4.25
N ALA A 334 3.28 -16.92 3.97
CA ALA A 334 4.33 -16.89 5.00
C ALA A 334 4.25 -15.62 5.86
N ALA A 335 4.09 -14.45 5.25
CA ALA A 335 3.92 -13.19 5.98
C ALA A 335 2.60 -13.12 6.75
N LEU A 336 1.50 -13.58 6.15
CA LEU A 336 0.20 -13.56 6.80
C LEU A 336 0.17 -14.47 8.03
N GLU A 337 0.78 -15.66 7.95
CA GLU A 337 0.91 -16.59 9.06
C GLU A 337 1.59 -15.92 10.27
N GLU A 338 2.74 -15.29 10.06
CA GLU A 338 3.47 -14.61 11.14
C GLU A 338 2.71 -13.40 11.67
N THR A 339 2.03 -12.64 10.81
CA THR A 339 1.19 -11.51 11.24
C THR A 339 0.08 -11.98 12.17
N LEU A 340 -0.63 -13.07 11.81
CA LEU A 340 -1.70 -13.63 12.64
C LEU A 340 -1.15 -14.21 13.95
N LYS A 341 0.02 -14.85 13.94
CA LYS A 341 0.69 -15.32 15.17
C LYS A 341 0.99 -14.18 16.13
N LEU A 342 1.45 -13.02 15.64
CA LEU A 342 1.71 -11.85 16.49
C LEU A 342 0.42 -11.36 17.17
N LEU A 343 -0.71 -11.36 16.45
CA LEU A 343 -2.02 -11.00 17.03
C LEU A 343 -2.44 -11.99 18.12
N ILE A 344 -2.32 -13.30 17.86
CA ILE A 344 -2.68 -14.36 18.83
C ILE A 344 -1.78 -14.33 20.06
N GLN A 345 -0.49 -14.00 19.90
CA GLN A 345 0.46 -13.85 20.99
C GLN A 345 0.34 -12.51 21.73
N GLU A 346 -0.65 -11.69 21.38
CA GLU A 346 -0.86 -10.34 21.92
C GLU A 346 0.33 -9.38 21.71
N LYS A 347 1.24 -9.71 20.76
CA LYS A 347 2.41 -8.88 20.37
C LYS A 347 2.05 -7.87 19.28
N HIS A 348 0.91 -7.21 19.44
CA HIS A 348 0.37 -6.26 18.48
C HIS A 348 1.31 -5.06 18.22
N GLN A 349 2.11 -4.63 19.21
CA GLN A 349 3.14 -3.60 19.02
C GLN A 349 4.31 -4.03 18.11
N SER A 350 4.47 -5.33 17.84
CA SER A 350 5.44 -5.80 16.83
C SER A 350 4.92 -5.66 15.40
N ILE A 351 3.63 -5.36 15.21
CA ILE A 351 3.02 -5.08 13.91
C ILE A 351 3.17 -3.58 13.63
N PRO A 352 3.96 -3.14 12.63
CA PRO A 352 4.27 -1.73 12.43
C PRO A 352 3.03 -0.83 12.33
N THR A 353 2.01 -1.25 11.59
CA THR A 353 0.75 -0.51 11.48
C THR A 353 0.13 -0.21 12.84
N ILE A 354 0.03 -1.21 13.72
CA ILE A 354 -0.60 -1.04 15.03
C ILE A 354 0.31 -0.19 15.93
N ARG A 355 1.61 -0.49 15.96
CA ARG A 355 2.61 0.30 16.71
C ARG A 355 2.54 1.79 16.38
N ASP A 356 2.55 2.13 15.10
CA ASP A 356 2.60 3.51 14.62
C ASP A 356 1.27 4.25 14.84
N ILE A 357 0.14 3.53 14.89
CA ILE A 357 -1.15 4.11 15.30
C ILE A 357 -1.15 4.40 16.80
N LEU A 358 -0.66 3.48 17.62
CA LEU A 358 -0.71 3.56 19.08
C LEU A 358 0.34 4.48 19.71
N VAL A 359 1.43 4.82 19.00
CA VAL A 359 2.49 5.67 19.57
C VAL A 359 1.95 7.03 20.02
N SER A 360 2.27 7.40 21.25
CA SER A 360 1.77 8.63 21.90
C SER A 360 2.49 9.88 21.39
N GLN A 361 1.84 11.04 21.48
CA GLN A 361 2.49 12.32 21.15
C GLN A 361 3.71 12.60 22.05
N ASP A 362 3.67 12.21 23.32
CA ASP A 362 4.77 12.45 24.28
C ASP A 362 6.01 11.60 23.95
N GLU A 363 5.81 10.36 23.51
CA GLU A 363 6.88 9.49 23.02
C GLU A 363 7.52 10.07 21.75
N LEU A 364 6.68 10.46 20.78
CA LEU A 364 7.15 11.12 19.55
C LEU A 364 7.90 12.42 19.85
N LYS A 365 7.40 13.22 20.80
CA LYS A 365 8.07 14.45 21.23
C LYS A 365 9.45 14.17 21.81
N SER A 366 9.56 13.20 22.71
CA SER A 366 10.83 12.81 23.32
C SER A 366 11.83 12.34 22.25
N ARG A 367 11.35 11.59 21.26
CA ARG A 367 12.14 11.10 20.13
C ARG A 367 12.62 12.23 19.21
N VAL A 368 11.74 13.16 18.85
CA VAL A 368 12.10 14.35 18.06
C VAL A 368 13.10 15.24 18.81
N GLN A 369 12.93 15.43 20.12
CA GLN A 369 13.87 16.21 20.92
C GLN A 369 15.27 15.60 20.93
N ALA A 370 15.37 14.27 21.07
CA ALA A 370 16.63 13.56 20.96
C ALA A 370 17.24 13.68 19.55
N PHE A 371 16.42 13.61 18.51
CA PHE A 371 16.85 13.83 17.13
C PHE A 371 17.38 15.26 16.91
N MET A 372 16.66 16.29 17.38
CA MET A 372 17.03 17.69 17.22
C MET A 372 18.34 18.06 17.92
N GLN A 373 18.69 17.39 19.02
CA GLN A 373 20.00 17.56 19.67
C GLN A 373 21.18 17.14 18.79
N ARG A 374 20.94 16.26 17.81
CA ARG A 374 21.94 15.77 16.86
C ARG A 374 22.02 16.64 15.60
N VAL A 375 21.01 17.48 15.34
CA VAL A 375 21.00 18.40 14.21
C VAL A 375 22.07 19.49 14.44
N PRO A 376 23.08 19.62 13.57
CA PRO A 376 24.16 20.57 13.79
C PRO A 376 23.67 22.02 13.85
N HIS A 377 23.98 22.73 14.95
CA HIS A 377 23.58 24.13 15.16
C HIS A 377 24.35 25.12 14.26
N TYR A 378 25.47 24.68 13.67
CA TYR A 378 26.37 25.49 12.84
C TYR A 378 26.14 25.32 11.34
N ILE A 379 24.92 24.91 10.97
CA ILE A 379 24.47 25.00 9.59
C ILE A 379 24.44 26.48 9.20
N LYS A 380 25.37 26.89 8.34
CA LYS A 380 25.47 28.24 7.75
C LYS A 380 24.36 28.54 6.72
N SER A 381 23.28 27.76 6.70
CA SER A 381 22.33 27.76 5.61
C SER A 381 21.07 28.55 5.96
N SER A 382 20.36 28.95 4.91
CA SER A 382 19.05 29.58 4.99
C SER A 382 17.94 28.65 5.50
N LEU A 383 18.25 27.38 5.83
CA LEU A 383 17.29 26.36 6.25
C LEU A 383 17.17 26.34 7.79
N VAL A 384 16.00 26.70 8.29
CA VAL A 384 15.64 26.64 9.72
C VAL A 384 14.82 25.37 9.96
N THR A 385 15.20 24.60 10.98
CA THR A 385 14.51 23.37 11.38
C THR A 385 14.05 23.49 12.83
N ASP A 386 12.75 23.42 13.07
CA ASP A 386 12.12 23.52 14.38
C ASP A 386 11.30 22.27 14.68
N GLU A 387 11.23 21.88 15.96
CA GLU A 387 10.27 20.86 16.39
C GLU A 387 8.85 21.43 16.46
N THR A 388 7.84 20.63 16.12
CA THR A 388 6.45 21.08 16.13
C THR A 388 5.48 19.95 16.48
N LYS A 389 4.37 20.34 17.11
CA LYS A 389 3.18 19.50 17.21
C LYS A 389 2.58 19.34 15.82
N LEU A 390 2.10 18.13 15.53
CA LEU A 390 1.49 17.78 14.26
C LEU A 390 0.22 16.96 14.49
N ILE A 391 -0.54 16.79 13.41
CA ILE A 391 -1.64 15.83 13.34
C ILE A 391 -1.29 14.86 12.23
N SER A 392 -1.26 13.58 12.59
CA SER A 392 -1.08 12.45 11.69
C SER A 392 -2.43 11.86 11.30
N LYS A 393 -2.44 10.99 10.28
CA LYS A 393 -3.63 10.26 9.84
C LYS A 393 -3.36 8.76 9.90
N VAL A 394 -4.37 7.97 10.25
CA VAL A 394 -4.28 6.50 10.11
C VAL A 394 -4.16 6.14 8.62
N GLY A 395 -5.05 6.62 7.78
CA GLY A 395 -4.98 6.42 6.33
C GLY A 395 -6.33 6.66 5.66
N GLY A 396 -6.32 7.31 4.49
CA GLY A 396 -7.55 7.73 3.80
C GLY A 396 -8.44 6.59 3.29
N GLY A 397 -7.92 5.35 3.22
CA GLY A 397 -8.67 4.17 2.77
C GLY A 397 -9.20 3.27 3.89
N THR A 398 -9.14 3.72 5.15
CA THR A 398 -9.60 2.92 6.30
C THR A 398 -10.26 3.74 7.40
N LEU A 399 -9.56 4.75 7.93
CA LEU A 399 -10.05 5.59 9.02
C LEU A 399 -9.79 7.07 8.64
N PRO A 400 -10.56 7.62 7.69
CA PRO A 400 -10.26 8.91 7.07
C PRO A 400 -10.46 10.11 8.02
N GLU A 401 -11.32 9.99 9.03
CA GLU A 401 -11.60 11.05 10.02
C GLU A 401 -10.69 11.01 11.26
N ILE A 402 -9.94 9.93 11.45
CA ILE A 402 -9.14 9.77 12.66
C ILE A 402 -7.85 10.58 12.55
N GLU A 403 -7.81 11.63 13.36
CA GLU A 403 -6.65 12.46 13.62
C GLU A 403 -5.87 11.92 14.82
N LEU A 404 -4.58 11.69 14.63
CA LEU A 404 -3.68 11.22 15.68
C LEU A 404 -2.75 12.36 16.11
N PRO A 405 -2.80 12.81 17.38
CA PRO A 405 -1.84 13.78 17.89
C PRO A 405 -0.41 13.30 17.66
N SER A 406 0.41 14.10 16.99
CA SER A 406 1.76 13.72 16.58
C SER A 406 2.78 14.80 16.89
N TYR A 407 4.05 14.50 16.61
CA TYR A 407 5.16 15.41 16.76
C TYR A 407 6.18 15.14 15.64
N GLY A 408 6.86 16.20 15.21
CA GLY A 408 7.82 16.09 14.12
C GLY A 408 8.63 17.37 13.99
N ILE A 409 9.21 17.55 12.81
CA ILE A 409 9.99 18.73 12.48
C ILE A 409 9.33 19.53 11.35
N ARG A 410 9.53 20.83 11.41
CA ARG A 410 9.15 21.82 10.41
C ARG A 410 10.42 22.45 9.88
N MET A 411 10.56 22.49 8.56
CA MET A 411 11.70 23.08 7.88
C MET A 411 11.22 24.23 7.00
N SER A 412 11.87 25.38 7.14
CA SER A 412 11.60 26.58 6.34
C SER A 412 12.90 27.14 5.79
N SER A 413 12.84 27.77 4.62
CA SER A 413 14.01 28.45 4.04
C SER A 413 13.63 29.79 3.44
N GLN A 414 14.44 30.81 3.69
CA GLN A 414 14.26 32.12 3.04
C GLN A 414 14.77 32.16 1.60
N ALA A 415 15.70 31.27 1.25
CA ALA A 415 16.28 31.24 -0.09
C ALA A 415 15.42 30.44 -1.08
N ILE A 416 14.70 29.42 -0.60
CA ILE A 416 14.13 28.36 -1.43
C ILE A 416 12.77 27.92 -0.91
N SER A 417 11.81 27.67 -1.81
CA SER A 417 10.46 27.26 -1.45
C SER A 417 10.39 25.83 -0.89
N ALA A 418 9.36 25.54 -0.09
CA ALA A 418 9.16 24.21 0.46
C ALA A 418 8.94 23.14 -0.62
N GLU A 419 8.31 23.50 -1.75
CA GLU A 419 8.13 22.58 -2.89
C GLU A 419 9.48 22.16 -3.47
N LYS A 420 10.46 23.08 -3.50
CA LYS A 420 11.79 22.79 -4.03
C LYS A 420 12.61 21.94 -3.05
N ILE A 421 12.49 22.19 -1.74
CA ILE A 421 13.08 21.32 -0.71
C ILE A 421 12.46 19.92 -0.80
N SER A 422 11.13 19.83 -0.92
CA SER A 422 10.41 18.56 -1.10
C SER A 422 10.83 17.84 -2.39
N GLU A 423 11.03 18.55 -3.50
CA GLU A 423 11.55 17.98 -4.74
C GLU A 423 12.97 17.41 -4.57
N GLN A 424 13.84 18.11 -3.85
CA GLN A 424 15.20 17.63 -3.58
C GLN A 424 15.19 16.38 -2.70
N LEU A 425 14.41 16.37 -1.61
CA LEU A 425 14.23 15.18 -0.76
C LEU A 425 13.76 13.96 -1.56
N ARG A 426 12.97 14.16 -2.63
CA ARG A 426 12.55 13.08 -3.54
C ARG A 426 13.64 12.60 -4.52
N ARG A 427 14.72 13.35 -4.67
CA ARG A 427 15.85 13.05 -5.57
C ARG A 427 17.07 12.48 -4.85
N MET A 428 17.06 12.50 -3.52
CA MET A 428 18.11 11.91 -2.70
C MET A 428 17.90 10.39 -2.53
N ASP A 429 18.90 9.71 -1.99
CA ASP A 429 18.89 8.27 -1.73
C ASP A 429 19.23 7.99 -0.25
N PRO A 430 18.30 7.46 0.55
CA PRO A 430 16.93 7.07 0.18
C PRO A 430 15.98 8.26 -0.07
N VAL A 431 14.97 8.02 -0.90
CA VAL A 431 13.89 9.00 -1.17
C VAL A 431 13.11 9.30 0.12
N ILE A 432 12.94 10.59 0.44
CA ILE A 432 12.11 11.03 1.58
C ILE A 432 10.85 11.74 1.08
N ILE A 433 9.68 11.24 1.50
CA ILE A 433 8.39 11.83 1.16
C ILE A 433 7.86 12.62 2.36
N VAL A 434 7.56 13.91 2.15
CA VAL A 434 7.18 14.88 3.17
C VAL A 434 5.88 15.59 2.80
N ARG A 435 5.27 16.28 3.77
CA ARG A 435 4.16 17.22 3.52
C ARG A 435 4.71 18.62 3.28
N VAL A 436 3.97 19.42 2.50
CA VAL A 436 4.20 20.87 2.36
C VAL A 436 2.96 21.59 2.86
N GLU A 437 3.13 22.46 3.85
CA GLU A 437 2.04 23.18 4.51
C GLU A 437 2.48 24.63 4.73
N GLN A 438 1.72 25.61 4.24
CA GLN A 438 2.01 27.05 4.41
C GLN A 438 3.44 27.47 4.01
N ASN A 439 3.98 26.87 2.94
CA ASN A 439 5.38 27.04 2.47
C ASN A 439 6.46 26.55 3.46
N ASP A 440 6.10 25.65 4.38
CA ASP A 440 7.04 24.88 5.18
C ASP A 440 7.02 23.40 4.75
N VAL A 441 8.15 22.72 4.90
CA VAL A 441 8.23 21.27 4.79
C VAL A 441 7.98 20.65 6.16
N ILE A 442 7.02 19.74 6.23
CA ILE A 442 6.64 19.03 7.43
C ILE A 442 7.09 17.58 7.33
N MET A 443 7.81 17.13 8.35
CA MET A 443 8.26 15.75 8.49
C MET A 443 7.78 15.19 9.83
N ASP A 444 6.83 14.27 9.74
CA ASP A 444 6.13 13.68 10.87
C ASP A 444 6.80 12.38 11.33
N PHE A 445 7.23 12.34 12.59
CA PHE A 445 8.03 11.23 13.13
C PHE A 445 7.20 9.98 13.46
N ARG A 446 5.87 10.03 13.34
CA ARG A 446 5.01 8.85 13.52
C ARG A 446 5.36 7.72 12.57
N THR A 447 5.73 8.04 11.33
CA THR A 447 5.96 7.04 10.27
C THR A 447 7.44 6.81 9.96
N ILE A 448 8.33 7.67 10.46
CA ILE A 448 9.78 7.49 10.38
C ILE A 448 10.20 6.51 11.46
N SER A 449 10.90 5.43 11.11
CA SER A 449 11.41 4.47 12.10
C SER A 449 12.69 4.98 12.76
N GLN A 450 13.05 4.40 13.91
CA GLN A 450 14.28 4.81 14.61
C GLN A 450 15.52 4.48 13.79
N GLU A 451 15.49 3.40 12.98
CA GLU A 451 16.59 3.05 12.08
C GLU A 451 16.73 4.05 10.92
N GLU A 452 15.66 4.74 10.54
CA GLU A 452 15.66 5.73 9.44
C GLU A 452 16.18 7.11 9.87
N GLU A 453 16.24 7.42 11.17
CA GLU A 453 16.62 8.74 11.68
C GLU A 453 18.03 9.18 11.25
N ASP A 454 18.98 8.25 11.23
CA ASP A 454 20.36 8.57 10.83
C ASP A 454 20.43 8.97 9.35
N LEU A 455 19.61 8.32 8.50
CA LEU A 455 19.50 8.64 7.08
C LEU A 455 18.85 10.02 6.90
N VAL A 456 17.77 10.29 7.66
CA VAL A 456 17.12 11.61 7.68
C VAL A 456 18.12 12.70 8.09
N LEU A 457 18.88 12.50 9.17
CA LEU A 457 19.87 13.46 9.64
C LEU A 457 20.93 13.78 8.57
N ASN A 458 21.44 12.74 7.89
CA ASN A 458 22.39 12.92 6.79
C ASN A 458 21.77 13.74 5.64
N HIS A 459 20.49 13.51 5.32
CA HIS A 459 19.79 14.28 4.28
C HIS A 459 19.62 15.75 4.68
N LEU A 460 19.31 16.02 5.94
CA LEU A 460 19.22 17.40 6.44
C LEU A 460 20.56 18.12 6.32
N ILE A 461 21.67 17.44 6.63
CA ILE A 461 23.02 18.00 6.50
C ILE A 461 23.34 18.28 5.03
N GLU A 462 23.05 17.35 4.11
CA GLU A 462 23.31 17.53 2.68
C GLU A 462 22.47 18.67 2.06
N LEU A 463 21.17 18.74 2.40
CA LEU A 463 20.31 19.86 2.01
C LEU A 463 20.87 21.19 2.50
N SER A 464 21.37 21.21 3.74
CA SER A 464 21.93 22.42 4.31
C SER A 464 23.21 22.90 3.64
N ASN A 465 23.98 21.98 3.04
CA ASN A 465 25.18 22.32 2.28
C ASN A 465 24.86 22.71 0.83
N SER A 466 23.66 22.39 0.35
CA SER A 466 23.25 22.67 -1.02
C SER A 466 22.83 24.12 -1.25
N PHE A 467 22.74 24.93 -0.18
CA PHE A 467 22.15 26.28 -0.18
C PHE A 467 22.98 27.33 0.53
#